data_AF-A0A4U6QIS6-F1
#
_entry.id   AF-A0A4U6QIS6-F1
#
_cell.length_a   1.000
_cell.length_b   1.000
_cell.length_c   1.000
_cell.angle_alpha   90.00
_cell.angle_beta   90.00
_cell.angle_gamma   90.00
#
_symmetry.space_group_name_H-M   'P 1'
#
loop_
_entity.id
_entity.type
_entity.pdbx_description
1 polymer ?
#
loop_
_entity_poly.entity_id
_entity_poly.type
_entity_poly.pdbx_seq_one_letter_code
_entity_poly.pdbx_strand_id
1 'polypeptide(L)' 'MTTTTSPQSSSVAAQSGSRVITYAEAVREAIGQAMEADERVFMLGEDIGIYGGAFGVSGDLY' A
#
# COMPACT_ATOMS: atom_id res chain seq x y z
N MET A 1 7.89 26.03 -48.26
CA MET A 1 7.14 24.78 -48.03
C MET A 1 6.82 24.70 -46.55
N THR A 2 5.55 24.52 -46.25
CA THR A 2 4.89 24.54 -44.94
C THR A 2 5.25 23.34 -44.07
N THR A 3 5.37 23.62 -42.76
CA THR A 3 5.18 22.76 -41.57
C THR A 3 4.75 21.31 -41.75
N THR A 4 5.48 20.39 -41.09
CA THR A 4 4.89 19.24 -40.36
C THR A 4 5.84 18.85 -39.23
N THR A 5 5.69 19.46 -38.06
CA THR A 5 6.14 18.87 -36.79
C THR A 5 4.95 18.13 -36.22
N SER A 6 4.96 16.81 -36.34
CA SER A 6 3.97 15.93 -35.72
C SER A 6 4.06 16.04 -34.19
N PRO A 7 2.95 16.19 -33.45
CA PRO A 7 2.97 16.05 -32.01
C PRO A 7 3.10 14.56 -31.66
N GLN A 8 4.18 14.19 -30.98
CA GLN A 8 4.30 12.86 -30.38
C GLN A 8 3.30 12.75 -29.23
N SER A 9 2.18 12.07 -29.50
CA SER A 9 1.31 11.48 -28.48
C SER A 9 1.78 10.08 -28.13
N SER A 10 1.50 9.69 -26.88
CA SER A 10 1.72 8.40 -26.23
C SER A 10 3.18 8.12 -25.86
N SER A 11 3.54 7.87 -24.61
CA SER A 11 2.82 7.12 -23.59
C SER A 11 3.18 7.64 -22.20
N VAL A 12 2.19 7.69 -21.31
CA VAL A 12 2.43 7.81 -19.88
C VAL A 12 3.14 6.52 -19.47
N ALA A 13 4.47 6.57 -19.42
CA ALA A 13 5.26 5.51 -18.81
C ALA A 13 4.80 5.42 -17.36
N ALA A 14 4.03 4.37 -17.04
CA ALA A 14 3.66 4.03 -15.68
C ALA A 14 4.94 4.05 -14.84
N GLN A 15 5.07 5.02 -13.95
CA GLN A 15 6.21 5.12 -13.07
C GLN A 15 6.25 3.86 -12.20
N SER A 16 7.08 2.91 -12.62
CA SER A 16 7.43 1.73 -11.83
C SER A 16 8.50 2.13 -10.81
N GLY A 17 8.16 3.10 -9.97
CA GLY A 17 8.97 3.48 -8.82
C GLY A 17 8.63 2.57 -7.66
N SER A 18 9.63 1.93 -7.05
CA SER A 18 9.43 1.28 -5.75
C SER A 18 8.91 2.31 -4.75
N ARG A 19 7.71 2.10 -4.22
CA ARG A 19 7.18 2.98 -3.16
C ARG A 19 8.01 2.77 -1.89
N VAL A 20 8.52 3.86 -1.33
CA VAL A 20 9.25 3.84 -0.06
C VAL A 20 8.24 3.99 1.07
N ILE A 21 8.24 3.01 1.97
CA ILE A 21 7.45 2.99 3.20
C ILE A 21 8.32 2.49 4.35
N THR A 22 7.89 2.77 5.57
CA THR A 22 8.48 2.16 6.76
C THR A 22 8.18 0.66 6.79
N TYR A 23 9.02 -0.08 7.51
CA TYR A 23 8.80 -1.51 7.70
C TYR A 23 7.46 -1.79 8.41
N ALA A 24 7.07 -0.96 9.37
CA ALA A 24 5.80 -1.08 10.08
C ALA A 24 4.59 -0.91 9.15
N GLU A 25 4.64 0.07 8.24
CA GLU A 25 3.61 0.26 7.21
C GLU A 25 3.55 -0.94 6.25
N ALA A 26 4.71 -1.48 5.83
CA ALA A 26 4.74 -2.64 4.95
C ALA A 26 4.06 -3.87 5.58
N VAL A 27 4.32 -4.12 6.86
CA VAL A 27 3.70 -5.23 7.60
C VAL A 27 2.21 -4.98 7.79
N ARG A 28 1.82 -3.76 8.19
CA ARG A 28 0.41 -3.38 8.36
C ARG A 28 -0.39 -3.59 7.08
N GLU A 29 0.12 -3.13 5.94
CA GLU A 29 -0.55 -3.31 4.65
C GLU A 29 -0.68 -4.78 4.26
N ALA A 30 0.37 -5.58 4.47
CA ALA A 30 0.32 -7.00 4.17
C ALA A 30 -0.75 -7.72 5.01
N ILE A 31 -0.88 -7.36 6.30
CA ILE A 31 -1.92 -7.91 7.17
C ILE A 31 -3.31 -7.44 6.71
N GLY A 32 -3.48 -6.14 6.41
CA GLY A 32 -4.74 -5.59 5.91
C GLY A 32 -5.21 -6.28 4.63
N GLN A 33 -4.31 -6.48 3.66
CA GLN A 33 -4.61 -7.22 2.43
C GLN A 33 -5.03 -8.67 2.71
N ALA A 34 -4.40 -9.34 3.68
CA ALA A 34 -4.79 -10.70 4.06
C ALA A 34 -6.18 -10.75 4.69
N MET A 35 -6.51 -9.77 5.55
CA MET A 35 -7.83 -9.64 6.17
C MET A 35 -8.92 -9.28 5.16
N GLU A 36 -8.62 -8.41 4.19
CA GLU A 36 -9.54 -8.07 3.08
C GLU A 36 -9.81 -9.26 2.15
N ALA A 37 -8.80 -10.10 1.92
CA ALA A 37 -8.91 -11.24 1.00
C ALA A 37 -9.66 -12.45 1.59
N ASP A 38 -9.67 -12.61 2.91
CA ASP A 38 -10.28 -13.76 3.59
C ASP A 38 -10.88 -13.36 4.95
N GLU A 39 -12.21 -13.34 5.03
CA GLU A 39 -12.98 -12.98 6.24
C GLU A 39 -12.70 -13.88 7.45
N ARG A 40 -12.04 -15.03 7.26
CA ARG A 40 -11.65 -15.94 8.36
C ARG A 40 -10.36 -15.51 9.05
N VAL A 41 -9.63 -14.55 8.49
CA VAL A 41 -8.39 -14.01 9.07
C VAL A 41 -8.75 -13.00 10.15
N PHE A 42 -8.22 -13.22 11.35
CA PHE A 42 -8.35 -12.30 12.48
C PHE A 42 -7.03 -12.23 13.25
N MET A 43 -6.86 -11.16 14.01
CA MET A 43 -5.67 -10.94 14.85
C MET A 43 -5.97 -11.17 16.33
N LEU A 44 -4.97 -11.68 17.05
CA LEU A 44 -5.01 -11.82 18.51
C LEU A 44 -3.61 -11.55 19.08
N GLY A 45 -3.54 -10.86 20.20
CA GLY A 45 -2.27 -10.55 20.87
C GLY A 45 -2.44 -9.52 21.98
N GLU A 46 -1.34 -9.22 22.66
CA GLU A 46 -1.27 -8.15 23.65
C GLU A 46 -1.24 -6.78 22.94
N ASP A 47 -2.01 -5.81 23.47
CA ASP A 47 -2.04 -4.41 23.02
C ASP A 47 -2.37 -4.15 21.53
N ILE A 48 -2.86 -5.15 20.79
CA ILE A 48 -3.12 -5.01 19.35
C ILE A 48 -4.38 -4.21 18.98
N GLY A 49 -5.25 -3.93 19.95
CA GLY A 49 -6.53 -3.22 19.73
C GLY A 49 -6.34 -1.72 19.52
N ILE A 50 -7.02 -0.89 20.31
CA ILE A 50 -6.95 0.59 20.20
C ILE A 50 -5.51 1.13 20.26
N TYR A 51 -4.62 0.45 21.00
CA TYR A 51 -3.22 0.84 21.12
C TYR A 51 -2.41 0.60 19.82
N GLY A 52 -2.86 -0.32 18.95
CA GLY A 52 -2.23 -0.59 17.66
C GLY A 52 -0.94 -1.42 17.72
N GLY A 53 -0.72 -2.12 18.83
CA GLY A 53 0.45 -2.93 19.12
C GLY A 53 1.65 -2.10 19.58
N ALA A 54 2.60 -2.76 20.27
CA ALA A 54 3.81 -2.13 20.82
C ALA A 54 4.63 -1.28 19.81
N PHE A 55 4.51 -1.62 18.52
CA PHE A 55 5.22 -0.96 17.42
C PHE A 55 4.30 -0.21 16.46
N GLY A 56 3.01 -0.05 16.78
CA GLY A 56 2.07 0.64 15.91
C GLY A 56 1.93 -0.04 14.56
N VAL A 57 1.72 -1.36 14.53
CA VAL A 57 1.52 -2.14 13.29
C VAL A 57 0.05 -2.47 13.06
N SER A 58 -0.75 -2.61 14.12
CA SER A 58 -2.15 -3.08 14.04
C SER A 58 -3.21 -1.98 14.18
N GLY A 59 -2.80 -0.72 14.39
CA GLY A 59 -3.69 0.37 14.83
C GLY A 59 -4.82 0.79 13.89
N ASP A 60 -4.91 0.24 12.67
CA ASP A 60 -5.98 0.54 11.70
C ASP A 60 -6.63 -0.74 11.15
N LEU A 61 -6.44 -1.89 11.83
CA LEU A 61 -6.82 -3.22 11.36
C LEU A 61 -7.96 -3.86 12.18
N TYR A 62 -8.95 -3.07 12.63
CA TYR A 62 -10.06 -3.54 13.49
C TYR A 62 -11.44 -3.34 12.87
#